data_AF-A0A7J4FI84-F1
#
_entry.id   AF-A0A7J4FI84-F1
#
_cell.length_a   1.000
_cell.length_b   1.000
_cell.length_c   1.000
_cell.angle_alpha   90.00
_cell.angle_beta   90.00
_cell.angle_gamma   90.00
#
_symmetry.space_group_name_H-M   'P 1'
#
loop_
_entity.id
_entity.type
_entity.pdbx_description
1 polymer ?
#
loop_
_entity_poly.entity_id
_entity_poly.type
_entity_poly.pdbx_seq_one_letter_code
_entity_poly.pdbx_strand_id
1 'polypeptide(L)'
;MSRNIENVVMNSASKISIEEIAKRAVPQISVLGIGGAGCNIVSWMKNKGVSGARIYALNSDAQHLSITKADDRLLIGYKITGGLGCGGFPEQGAKAAEENAREIEALIGSSGLVFVTAGLGGGTGTGAAPVVARIAKEAGAL
;
A
#
# COMPACT_ATOMS: atom_id res chain seq x y z
N MET A 1 -15.08 -56.80 -4.98
CA MET A 1 -13.72 -56.20 -5.01
C MET A 1 -13.73 -54.70 -5.34
N SER A 2 -14.89 -54.01 -5.27
CA SER A 2 -15.05 -52.65 -5.82
C SER A 2 -15.20 -51.54 -4.76
N ARG A 3 -15.20 -51.86 -3.45
CA ARG A 3 -15.39 -50.89 -2.36
C ARG A 3 -14.11 -50.20 -1.86
N ASN A 4 -12.95 -50.53 -2.42
CA ASN A 4 -11.66 -49.99 -1.97
C ASN A 4 -11.14 -48.81 -2.80
N ILE A 5 -11.69 -48.52 -3.98
CA ILE A 5 -11.18 -47.45 -4.86
C ILE A 5 -11.90 -46.13 -4.59
N GLU A 6 -13.21 -46.15 -4.34
CA GLU A 6 -13.99 -44.95 -3.97
C GLU A 6 -13.53 -44.33 -2.64
N ASN A 7 -13.15 -45.15 -1.66
CA ASN A 7 -12.64 -44.70 -0.36
C ASN A 7 -11.20 -44.15 -0.41
N VAL A 8 -10.42 -44.51 -1.43
CA VAL A 8 -9.04 -44.03 -1.58
C VAL A 8 -9.00 -42.70 -2.35
N VAL A 9 -9.93 -42.48 -3.28
CA VAL A 9 -10.05 -41.22 -4.03
C VAL A 9 -10.69 -40.10 -3.19
N MET A 10 -11.59 -40.42 -2.25
CA MET A 10 -12.19 -39.41 -1.37
C MET A 10 -11.28 -38.93 -0.22
N ASN A 11 -10.13 -39.56 0.01
CA ASN A 11 -9.34 -39.34 1.23
C ASN A 11 -8.07 -38.47 1.04
N SER A 12 -7.89 -37.82 -0.12
CA SER A 12 -6.72 -36.96 -0.37
C SER A 12 -7.01 -35.48 -0.63
N ALA A 13 -8.28 -35.04 -0.55
CA ALA A 13 -8.63 -33.63 -0.66
C ALA A 13 -9.09 -33.04 0.70
N SER A 14 -8.16 -32.33 1.35
CA SER A 14 -8.36 -31.24 2.32
C SER A 14 -9.20 -31.50 3.59
N LYS A 15 -8.55 -32.00 4.65
CA LYS A 15 -8.98 -31.86 6.06
C LYS A 15 -8.76 -30.43 6.61
N ILE A 16 -9.15 -29.39 5.90
CA ILE A 16 -9.05 -28.01 6.41
C ILE A 16 -10.48 -27.54 6.71
N SER A 17 -10.73 -27.13 7.95
CA SER A 17 -12.03 -26.61 8.35
C SER A 17 -12.37 -25.35 7.55
N ILE A 18 -13.67 -25.10 7.30
CA ILE A 18 -14.13 -23.88 6.63
C ILE A 18 -13.64 -22.65 7.41
N GLU A 19 -13.60 -22.75 8.73
CA GLU A 19 -13.10 -21.73 9.66
C GLU A 19 -11.60 -21.44 9.45
N GLU A 20 -10.77 -22.45 9.16
CA GLU A 20 -9.36 -22.24 8.83
C GLU A 20 -9.15 -21.66 7.44
N ILE A 21 -9.96 -22.07 6.46
CA ILE A 21 -9.95 -21.46 5.13
C ILE A 21 -10.32 -19.97 5.24
N ALA A 22 -11.38 -19.65 5.98
CA ALA A 22 -11.82 -18.28 6.23
C ALA A 22 -10.76 -17.44 6.95
N LYS A 23 -10.09 -18.00 7.97
CA LYS A 23 -8.97 -17.33 8.65
C LYS A 23 -7.78 -17.05 7.72
N ARG A 24 -7.51 -17.94 6.77
CA ARG A 24 -6.44 -17.74 5.77
C ARG A 24 -6.85 -16.80 4.64
N ALA A 25 -8.15 -16.63 4.40
CA ALA A 25 -8.70 -15.77 3.36
C ALA A 25 -8.86 -14.29 3.79
N VAL A 26 -8.31 -13.89 4.95
CA VAL A 26 -8.35 -12.48 5.36
C VAL A 26 -7.43 -11.66 4.43
N PRO A 27 -8.00 -10.73 3.63
CA PRO A 27 -7.21 -9.96 2.68
C PRO A 27 -6.22 -9.07 3.43
N GLN A 28 -4.97 -9.05 2.95
CA GLN A 28 -3.97 -8.10 3.43
C GLN A 28 -4.24 -6.75 2.76
N ILE A 29 -4.71 -5.79 3.55
CA ILE A 29 -5.10 -4.45 3.07
C ILE A 29 -4.01 -3.44 3.44
N SER A 30 -3.61 -2.63 2.48
CA SER A 30 -2.70 -1.50 2.69
C SER A 30 -3.34 -0.20 2.21
N VAL A 31 -3.16 0.88 2.97
CA VAL A 31 -3.65 2.23 2.63
C VAL A 31 -2.44 3.15 2.53
N LEU A 32 -2.19 3.70 1.34
CA LEU A 32 -1.06 4.59 1.07
C LEU A 32 -1.57 6.02 0.87
N GLY A 33 -1.24 6.89 1.84
CA GLY A 33 -1.51 8.32 1.78
C GLY A 33 -0.35 9.06 1.12
N ILE A 34 -0.60 9.68 -0.04
CA ILE A 34 0.43 10.27 -0.89
C ILE A 34 0.30 11.79 -0.94
N GLY A 35 1.43 12.48 -0.70
CA GLY A 35 1.49 13.93 -0.64
C GLY A 35 0.75 14.49 0.57
N GLY A 36 0.63 15.81 0.67
CA GLY A 36 0.15 16.45 1.90
C GLY A 36 -1.28 16.06 2.30
N ALA A 37 -2.23 16.16 1.36
CA ALA A 37 -3.62 15.77 1.65
C ALA A 37 -3.73 14.26 1.97
N GLY A 38 -3.02 13.41 1.24
CA GLY A 38 -2.99 11.97 1.52
C GLY A 38 -2.43 11.66 2.91
N CYS A 39 -1.33 12.31 3.30
CA CYS A 39 -0.72 12.21 4.63
C CYS A 39 -1.69 12.65 5.75
N ASN A 40 -2.47 13.70 5.53
CA ASN A 40 -3.48 14.15 6.48
C ASN A 40 -4.62 13.12 6.62
N ILE A 41 -5.09 12.53 5.51
CA ILE A 41 -6.14 11.50 5.51
C ILE A 41 -5.68 10.28 6.31
N VAL A 42 -4.48 9.75 6.04
CA VAL A 42 -3.98 8.56 6.76
C VAL A 42 -3.66 8.86 8.22
N SER A 43 -3.20 10.06 8.55
CA SER A 43 -3.04 10.50 9.94
C SER A 43 -4.37 10.52 10.68
N TRP A 44 -5.43 11.00 10.03
CA TRP A 44 -6.78 10.96 10.59
C TRP A 44 -7.25 9.52 10.80
N MET A 45 -7.05 8.63 9.83
CA MET A 45 -7.40 7.20 9.96
C MET A 45 -6.66 6.56 11.15
N LYS A 46 -5.38 6.87 11.31
CA LYS A 46 -4.58 6.34 12.42
C LYS A 46 -5.07 6.85 13.78
N ASN A 47 -5.41 8.14 13.87
CA ASN A 47 -6.00 8.72 15.08
C ASN A 47 -7.38 8.16 15.41
N LYS A 48 -8.18 7.76 14.41
CA LYS A 48 -9.48 7.13 14.58
C LYS A 48 -9.40 5.65 14.96
N GLY A 49 -8.21 5.05 14.95
CA GLY A 49 -8.02 3.66 15.31
C GLY A 49 -8.55 2.68 14.25
N VAL A 50 -8.50 3.05 12.96
CA VAL A 50 -8.85 2.12 11.87
C VAL A 50 -7.97 0.88 11.97
N SER A 51 -8.60 -0.28 12.13
CA SER A 51 -7.95 -1.60 12.23
C SER A 51 -8.17 -2.42 10.97
N GLY A 52 -7.32 -3.41 10.72
CA GLY A 52 -7.46 -4.34 9.58
C GLY A 52 -6.81 -3.86 8.28
N ALA A 53 -6.15 -2.70 8.30
CA ALA A 53 -5.30 -2.23 7.22
C ALA A 53 -3.97 -1.71 7.77
N ARG A 54 -2.88 -1.90 7.01
CA ARG A 54 -1.61 -1.22 7.27
C ARG A 54 -1.64 0.15 6.64
N ILE A 55 -1.35 1.18 7.42
CA ILE A 55 -1.48 2.58 7.02
C ILE A 55 -0.10 3.16 6.77
N TYR A 56 0.12 3.68 5.57
CA TYR A 56 1.40 4.21 5.12
C TYR A 56 1.28 5.65 4.66
N ALA A 57 2.32 6.44 4.87
CA ALA A 57 2.40 7.80 4.37
C ALA A 57 3.64 8.01 3.50
N LEU A 58 3.45 8.55 2.30
CA LEU A 58 4.48 8.85 1.33
C LEU A 58 4.44 10.35 1.02
N ASN A 59 5.57 11.04 1.21
CA ASN A 59 5.66 12.47 0.88
C ASN A 59 7.08 12.84 0.47
N SER A 60 7.24 13.90 -0.32
CA SER A 60 8.55 14.49 -0.63
C SER A 60 8.93 15.65 0.29
N ASP A 61 7.99 16.10 1.12
CA ASP A 61 8.20 17.09 2.18
C ASP A 61 8.50 16.37 3.50
N ALA A 62 9.75 16.46 3.95
CA ALA A 62 10.23 15.81 5.16
C ALA A 62 9.64 16.44 6.42
N GLN A 63 9.38 17.75 6.42
CA GLN A 63 8.80 18.45 7.57
C GLN A 63 7.36 17.97 7.78
N HIS A 64 6.56 17.91 6.72
CA HIS A 64 5.19 17.40 6.82
C HIS A 64 5.16 15.92 7.20
N LEU A 65 6.06 15.12 6.61
CA LEU A 65 6.14 13.69 6.92
C LEU A 65 6.55 13.44 8.39
N SER A 66 7.40 14.28 8.99
CA SER A 66 7.88 14.12 10.37
C SER A 66 6.75 14.14 11.42
N ILE A 67 5.69 14.93 11.18
CA ILE A 67 4.51 15.05 12.04
C ILE A 67 3.35 14.13 11.64
N THR A 68 3.46 13.48 10.48
CA THR A 68 2.43 12.57 9.95
C THR A 68 2.37 11.30 10.79
N LYS A 69 1.16 10.80 11.05
CA LYS A 69 0.92 9.56 11.80
C LYS A 69 0.53 8.43 10.84
N ALA A 70 1.31 7.36 10.85
CA ALA A 70 1.10 6.15 10.05
C ALA A 70 1.81 4.97 10.73
N ASP A 71 1.58 3.75 10.26
CA ASP A 71 2.37 2.57 10.68
C ASP A 71 3.80 2.66 10.16
N ASP A 72 3.98 3.14 8.93
CA ASP A 72 5.28 3.46 8.36
C ASP A 72 5.22 4.70 7.45
N ARG A 73 6.37 5.35 7.24
CA ARG A 73 6.51 6.62 6.52
C ARG A 73 7.70 6.55 5.58
N LEU A 74 7.49 6.93 4.32
CA LEU A 74 8.52 6.95 3.29
C LEU A 74 8.70 8.36 2.72
N LEU A 75 9.91 8.89 2.86
CA LEU A 75 10.33 10.11 2.17
C LEU A 75 10.71 9.74 0.74
N ILE A 76 10.00 10.30 -0.24
CA ILE A 76 10.24 10.03 -1.67
C ILE A 76 10.95 11.20 -2.35
N GLY A 77 11.81 10.90 -3.33
CA GLY A 77 12.47 11.90 -4.16
C GLY A 77 13.46 12.79 -3.42
N TYR A 78 14.20 12.24 -2.45
CA TYR A 78 15.18 13.01 -1.68
C TYR A 78 16.26 13.61 -2.59
N LYS A 79 16.72 12.88 -3.61
CA LYS A 79 17.73 13.40 -4.54
C LYS A 79 17.20 14.51 -5.45
N ILE A 80 15.88 14.57 -5.65
CA ILE A 80 15.22 15.58 -6.49
C ILE A 80 14.88 16.83 -5.70
N THR A 81 14.37 16.67 -4.47
CA THR A 81 13.74 17.76 -3.70
C THR A 81 14.54 18.19 -2.49
N GLY A 82 15.54 17.42 -2.06
CA GLY A 82 16.24 17.64 -0.79
C GLY A 82 15.33 17.53 0.44
N GLY A 83 14.13 16.93 0.30
CA GLY A 83 13.14 16.85 1.37
C GLY A 83 12.28 18.11 1.55
N LEU A 84 12.33 19.06 0.61
CA LEU A 84 11.56 20.32 0.65
C LEU A 84 10.20 20.22 -0.06
N GLY A 85 9.86 19.07 -0.65
CA GLY A 85 8.65 18.88 -1.43
C GLY A 85 8.80 19.23 -2.92
N CYS A 86 7.79 18.85 -3.71
CA CYS A 86 7.80 19.02 -5.18
C CYS A 86 7.29 20.39 -5.67
N GLY A 87 7.06 21.36 -4.78
CA GLY A 87 6.71 22.74 -5.14
C GLY A 87 5.44 22.94 -6.00
N GLY A 88 4.53 21.95 -6.05
CA GLY A 88 3.33 22.01 -6.90
C GLY A 88 3.48 21.38 -8.28
N PHE A 89 4.67 20.89 -8.64
CA PHE A 89 4.99 20.33 -9.96
C PHE A 89 4.72 18.81 -10.01
N PRO A 90 3.68 18.32 -10.71
CA PRO A 90 3.34 16.90 -10.75
C PRO A 90 4.42 16.03 -11.39
N GLU A 91 5.12 16.54 -12.39
CA GLU A 91 6.23 15.84 -13.05
C GLU A 91 7.39 15.55 -12.08
N GLN A 92 7.62 16.43 -11.09
CA GLN A 92 8.59 16.16 -10.03
C GLN A 92 8.07 15.11 -9.06
N GLY A 93 6.76 15.13 -8.74
CA GLY A 93 6.12 14.11 -7.91
C GLY A 93 6.21 12.72 -8.52
N ALA A 94 6.01 12.60 -9.83
CA ALA A 94 6.16 11.33 -10.55
C ALA A 94 7.61 10.82 -10.48
N LYS A 95 8.59 11.68 -10.77
CA LYS A 95 10.02 11.32 -10.67
C LYS A 95 10.41 10.93 -9.24
N ALA A 96 9.87 11.62 -8.23
CA ALA A 96 10.10 11.30 -6.83
C ALA A 96 9.62 9.90 -6.45
N ALA A 97 8.45 9.49 -6.96
CA ALA A 97 7.96 8.13 -6.75
C ALA A 97 8.80 7.08 -7.50
N GLU A 98 9.20 7.36 -8.74
CA GLU A 98 10.06 6.45 -9.52
C GLU A 98 11.45 6.25 -8.89
N GLU A 99 12.03 7.31 -8.29
CA GLU A 99 13.29 7.23 -7.55
C GLU A 99 13.24 6.16 -6.45
N ASN A 100 12.08 6.02 -5.81
CA ASN A 100 11.85 5.12 -4.68
C ASN A 100 10.93 3.94 -5.01
N ALA A 101 10.85 3.53 -6.29
CA ALA A 101 9.93 2.49 -6.73
C ALA A 101 10.12 1.16 -5.99
N ARG A 102 11.37 0.78 -5.70
CA ARG A 102 11.70 -0.45 -4.98
C ARG A 102 11.26 -0.42 -3.53
N GLU A 103 11.44 0.73 -2.85
CA GLU A 103 10.97 0.92 -1.49
C GLU A 103 9.44 0.91 -1.42
N ILE A 104 8.77 1.51 -2.41
CA ILE A 104 7.30 1.49 -2.53
C ILE A 104 6.79 0.05 -2.73
N GLU A 105 7.42 -0.71 -3.63
CA GLU A 105 7.10 -2.13 -3.87
C GLU A 105 7.28 -2.97 -2.60
N ALA A 106 8.41 -2.80 -1.89
CA ALA A 106 8.67 -3.50 -0.64
C ALA A 106 7.65 -3.16 0.46
N LEU A 107 7.23 -1.90 0.52
CA LEU A 107 6.25 -1.40 1.50
C LEU A 107 4.83 -1.93 1.22
N ILE A 108 4.47 -2.09 -0.05
CA ILE A 108 3.23 -2.77 -0.47
C ILE A 108 3.31 -4.26 -0.12
N GLY A 109 4.44 -4.91 -0.38
CA GLY A 109 4.67 -6.33 -0.08
C GLY A 109 3.61 -7.23 -0.70
N SER A 110 3.15 -8.24 0.05
CA SER A 110 2.11 -9.18 -0.39
C SER A 110 0.68 -8.68 -0.16
N SER A 111 0.43 -7.37 -0.23
CA SER A 111 -0.91 -6.82 -0.01
C SER A 111 -1.83 -7.22 -1.16
N GLY A 112 -2.96 -7.85 -0.84
CA GLY A 112 -3.95 -8.26 -1.85
C GLY A 112 -4.85 -7.11 -2.31
N LEU A 113 -4.95 -6.04 -1.51
CA LEU A 113 -5.74 -4.86 -1.81
C LEU A 113 -4.99 -3.59 -1.37
N VAL A 114 -4.83 -2.64 -2.30
CA VAL A 114 -4.14 -1.39 -2.04
C VAL A 114 -5.05 -0.19 -2.29
N PHE A 115 -5.29 0.59 -1.23
CA PHE A 115 -5.96 1.87 -1.34
C PHE A 115 -4.94 2.99 -1.50
N VAL A 116 -4.95 3.66 -2.65
CA VAL A 116 -4.16 4.87 -2.86
C VAL A 116 -5.04 6.10 -2.57
N THR A 117 -4.62 6.94 -1.63
CA THR A 117 -5.32 8.19 -1.31
C THR A 117 -4.40 9.39 -1.47
N ALA A 118 -4.86 10.37 -2.24
CA ALA A 118 -4.15 11.61 -2.50
C ALA A 118 -5.15 12.74 -2.74
N GLY A 119 -4.79 13.96 -2.35
CA GLY A 119 -5.44 15.16 -2.86
C GLY A 119 -4.76 15.58 -4.16
N LEU A 120 -5.53 15.69 -5.23
CA LEU A 120 -5.03 16.14 -6.53
C LEU A 120 -4.93 17.67 -6.60
N GLY A 121 -4.10 18.18 -7.51
CA GLY A 121 -3.86 19.61 -7.75
C GLY A 121 -2.49 20.11 -7.25
N GLY A 122 -1.83 19.36 -6.38
CA GLY A 122 -0.45 19.64 -5.93
C GLY A 122 0.61 18.81 -6.68
N GLY A 123 1.89 18.97 -6.32
CA GLY A 123 2.98 18.27 -7.00
C GLY A 123 3.09 16.79 -6.62
N THR A 124 3.35 16.51 -5.34
CA THR A 124 3.62 15.15 -4.86
C THR A 124 2.41 14.24 -5.04
N GLY A 125 1.23 14.65 -4.55
CA GLY A 125 0.01 13.84 -4.63
C GLY A 125 -0.37 13.49 -6.06
N THR A 126 -0.45 14.48 -6.95
CA THR A 126 -0.85 14.27 -8.35
C THR A 126 0.19 13.49 -9.15
N GLY A 127 1.47 13.74 -8.92
CA GLY A 127 2.54 13.07 -9.64
C GLY A 127 2.79 11.64 -9.18
N ALA A 128 2.87 11.43 -7.86
CA ALA A 128 3.27 10.14 -7.29
C ALA A 128 2.12 9.14 -7.26
N ALA A 129 0.86 9.57 -7.05
CA ALA A 129 -0.27 8.65 -6.95
C ALA A 129 -0.43 7.67 -8.14
N PRO A 130 -0.38 8.11 -9.41
CA PRO A 130 -0.47 7.18 -10.54
C PRO A 130 0.72 6.21 -10.62
N VAL A 131 1.92 6.63 -10.22
CA VAL A 131 3.11 5.77 -10.18
C VAL A 131 2.96 4.69 -9.10
N VAL A 132 2.53 5.07 -7.89
CA VAL A 132 2.29 4.12 -6.80
C VAL A 132 1.19 3.13 -7.15
N ALA A 133 0.10 3.58 -7.79
CA ALA A 133 -0.97 2.69 -8.24
C ALA A 133 -0.47 1.69 -9.30
N ARG A 134 0.40 2.12 -10.22
CA ARG A 134 1.04 1.24 -11.19
C ARG A 134 1.90 0.17 -10.51
N ILE A 135 2.76 0.57 -9.57
CA ILE A 135 3.62 -0.36 -8.81
C ILE A 135 2.78 -1.37 -8.04
N ALA A 136 1.71 -0.92 -7.38
CA ALA A 136 0.79 -1.81 -6.65
C ALA A 136 0.17 -2.87 -7.57
N LYS A 137 -0.29 -2.45 -8.76
CA LYS A 137 -0.85 -3.35 -9.76
C LYS A 137 0.18 -4.34 -10.30
N GLU A 138 1.41 -3.90 -10.54
CA GLU A 138 2.53 -4.76 -10.98
C GLU A 138 2.92 -5.78 -9.90
N ALA A 139 2.79 -5.42 -8.62
CA ALA A 139 2.98 -6.30 -7.48
C ALA A 139 1.81 -7.30 -7.25
N GLY A 140 0.76 -7.25 -8.06
CA GLY A 140 -0.39 -8.16 -7.99
C GLY A 140 -1.46 -7.76 -6.97
N ALA A 141 -1.43 -6.53 -6.45
CA ALA A 141 -2.51 -5.99 -5.65
C ALA A 141 -3.70 -5.57 -6.53
N LEU A 142 -4.92 -5.67 -5.96
CA LEU A 142 -6.12 -5.05 -6.52
C LEU A 142 -6.12 -3.53 -6.28
#